data_AF-A0A401TK37-F1
#
_entry.id   AF-A0A401TK37-F1
#
_cell.length_a   1.000
_cell.length_b   1.000
_cell.length_c   1.000
_cell.angle_alpha   90.00
_cell.angle_beta   90.00
_cell.angle_gamma   90.00
#
_symmetry.space_group_name_H-M   'P 1'
#
loop_
_entity.id
_entity.type
_entity.pdbx_description
1 polymer ?
#
loop_
_entity_poly.entity_id
_entity_poly.type
_entity_poly.pdbx_seq_one_letter_code
_entity_poly.pdbx_strand_id
1 'polypeptide(L)'
;MTSQKGPVTLGSSLTLNLSTSYPEGLDWVDWGHQNASGGRRLDPYSLYLPHVTWGDAGNWSCTLYRNQSVVGHALVHLEVTDMAPLGSDLPTSFPGRATLVVLFTLLVLIVALSVLAIARKVKVGLLPPVPRADEWPRA
;
A
#
# COMPACT_ATOMS: atom_id res chain seq x y z
N MET A 1 21.41 -16.98 -3.48
CA MET A 1 21.32 -15.61 -4.03
C MET A 1 20.48 -14.79 -3.08
N THR A 2 21.11 -13.92 -2.30
CA THR A 2 20.45 -13.07 -1.32
C THR A 2 19.88 -11.83 -1.99
N SER A 3 18.57 -11.66 -1.96
CA SER A 3 17.91 -10.43 -2.40
C SER A 3 17.12 -9.90 -1.23
N GLN A 4 17.56 -8.78 -0.67
CA GLN A 4 16.72 -7.98 0.20
C GLN A 4 15.68 -7.27 -0.67
N LYS A 5 14.42 -7.34 -0.26
CA LYS A 5 13.30 -6.85 -1.08
C LYS A 5 12.85 -5.49 -0.56
N GLY A 6 13.32 -4.44 -1.23
CA GLY A 6 12.83 -3.08 -1.05
C GLY A 6 13.58 -2.24 -0.02
N PRO A 7 13.21 -0.95 0.09
CA PRO A 7 13.91 0.02 0.92
C PRO A 7 13.64 -0.22 2.42
N VAL A 8 14.67 0.00 3.23
CA VAL A 8 14.64 -0.14 4.70
C VAL A 8 14.56 1.23 5.35
N THR A 9 13.74 1.32 6.40
CA THR A 9 13.54 2.59 7.08
C THR A 9 14.69 2.93 8.01
N LEU A 10 15.07 4.20 8.03
CA LEU A 10 16.08 4.73 8.94
C LEU A 10 15.68 4.51 10.40
N GLY A 11 16.65 4.12 11.24
CA GLY A 11 16.47 3.83 12.66
C GLY A 11 15.76 2.50 12.96
N SER A 12 15.28 1.77 11.95
CA SER A 12 14.70 0.44 12.16
C SER A 12 15.78 -0.61 12.43
N SER A 13 15.36 -1.78 12.88
CA SER A 13 16.21 -2.96 12.91
C SER A 13 16.08 -3.76 11.61
N LEU A 14 17.17 -4.37 11.17
CA LEU A 14 17.24 -5.18 9.97
C LEU A 14 18.05 -6.44 10.22
N THR A 15 17.62 -7.56 9.65
CA THR A 15 18.41 -8.80 9.60
C THR A 15 18.70 -9.17 8.14
N LEU A 16 19.97 -9.22 7.79
CA LEU A 16 20.45 -9.75 6.52
C LEU A 16 20.68 -11.25 6.66
N ASN A 17 19.92 -12.06 5.93
CA ASN A 17 20.04 -13.52 5.96
C ASN A 17 20.62 -14.04 4.65
N LEU A 18 21.54 -14.99 4.77
CA LEU A 18 22.09 -15.70 3.63
C LEU A 18 21.17 -16.82 3.14
N SER A 19 20.77 -16.77 1.86
CA SER A 19 20.14 -17.89 1.16
C SER A 19 21.17 -18.60 0.27
N THR A 20 21.71 -19.71 0.76
CA THR A 20 22.68 -20.57 0.05
C THR A 20 22.11 -21.97 -0.18
N SER A 21 22.44 -22.56 -1.33
CA SER A 21 22.15 -23.96 -1.66
C SER A 21 23.11 -24.95 -1.01
N TYR A 22 24.12 -24.44 -0.28
CA TYR A 22 25.13 -25.24 0.41
C TYR A 22 25.06 -25.04 1.94
N PRO A 23 23.97 -25.44 2.61
CA PRO A 23 23.85 -25.25 4.06
C PRO A 23 24.83 -26.13 4.86
N GLU A 24 25.28 -27.26 4.30
CA GLU A 24 26.17 -28.20 4.95
C GLU A 24 27.63 -28.03 4.50
N GLY A 25 28.54 -28.03 5.48
CA GLY A 25 29.99 -27.94 5.25
C GLY A 25 30.51 -26.55 4.91
N LEU A 26 29.86 -25.48 5.38
CA LEU A 26 30.48 -24.15 5.45
C LEU A 26 31.20 -24.03 6.79
N ASP A 27 32.45 -23.54 6.76
CA ASP A 27 33.24 -23.36 7.97
C ASP A 27 32.86 -22.04 8.66
N TRP A 28 32.75 -20.98 7.87
CA TRP A 28 32.38 -19.65 8.34
C TRP A 28 31.96 -18.75 7.17
N VAL A 29 31.34 -17.63 7.53
CA VAL A 29 30.84 -16.62 6.61
C VAL A 29 31.39 -15.27 7.02
N ASP A 30 31.80 -14.48 6.04
CA ASP A 30 32.22 -13.11 6.25
C ASP A 30 31.24 -12.11 5.68
N TRP A 31 30.84 -11.14 6.49
CA TRP A 31 30.00 -10.02 6.09
C TRP A 31 30.85 -8.76 6.01
N GLY A 32 30.78 -8.05 4.89
CA GLY A 32 31.55 -6.85 4.64
C GLY A 32 30.71 -5.72 4.07
N HIS A 33 30.92 -4.52 4.58
CA HIS A 33 30.37 -3.27 4.06
C HIS A 33 31.28 -2.11 4.47
N GLN A 34 31.47 -1.12 3.59
CA GLN A 34 32.51 -0.09 3.78
C GLN A 34 32.18 0.92 4.89
N ASN A 35 30.89 1.24 5.06
CA ASN A 35 30.43 2.31 5.94
C ASN A 35 29.47 1.80 7.03
N ALA A 36 29.57 0.52 7.38
CA ALA A 36 28.67 -0.10 8.35
C ALA A 36 28.74 0.64 9.68
N SER A 37 27.62 1.24 10.09
CA SER A 37 27.49 2.00 11.33
C SER A 37 27.42 1.09 12.56
N GLY A 38 27.14 -0.19 12.35
CA GLY A 38 27.18 -1.23 13.36
C GLY A 38 26.46 -2.50 12.89
N GLY A 39 26.87 -3.65 13.42
CA GLY A 39 26.24 -4.92 13.12
C GLY A 39 26.68 -6.00 14.10
N ARG A 40 25.75 -6.86 14.49
CA ARG A 40 26.03 -8.02 15.35
C ARG A 40 25.69 -9.30 14.58
N ARG A 41 26.62 -10.24 14.54
CA ARG A 41 26.35 -11.59 14.04
C ARG A 41 25.41 -12.30 15.03
N LEU A 42 24.28 -12.79 14.55
CA LEU A 42 23.36 -13.61 15.35
C LEU A 42 23.70 -15.09 15.22
N ASP A 43 24.03 -15.50 14.01
CA ASP A 43 24.47 -16.83 13.63
C ASP A 43 25.45 -16.69 12.44
N PRO A 44 26.10 -17.77 11.98
CA PRO A 44 27.04 -17.68 10.86
C PRO A 44 26.42 -17.07 9.60
N TYR A 45 25.12 -17.21 9.38
CA TYR A 45 24.43 -16.85 8.16
C TYR A 45 23.61 -15.55 8.27
N SER A 46 23.50 -14.98 9.46
CA SER A 46 22.64 -13.82 9.70
C SER A 46 23.37 -12.67 10.40
N LEU A 47 23.29 -11.49 9.80
CA LEU A 47 23.79 -10.23 10.35
C LEU A 47 22.62 -9.35 10.79
N TYR A 48 22.64 -8.93 12.05
CA TYR A 48 21.65 -8.03 12.62
C TYR A 48 22.19 -6.61 12.76
N LEU A 49 21.49 -5.66 12.16
CA LEU A 49 21.69 -4.24 12.30
C LEU A 49 20.61 -3.69 13.24
N PRO A 50 20.94 -3.31 14.48
CA PRO A 50 19.95 -2.86 15.46
C PRO A 50 19.35 -1.49 15.14
N HIS A 51 20.09 -0.64 14.44
CA HIS A 51 19.70 0.74 14.15
C HIS A 51 20.28 1.17 12.80
N VAL A 52 19.51 0.99 11.73
CA VAL A 52 19.92 1.29 10.36
C VAL A 52 20.14 2.79 10.17
N THR A 53 21.26 3.16 9.56
CA THR A 53 21.61 4.54 9.23
C THR A 53 21.85 4.71 7.73
N TRP A 54 21.96 5.96 7.27
CA TRP A 54 22.37 6.25 5.88
C TRP A 54 23.72 5.62 5.50
N GLY A 55 24.61 5.41 6.48
CA GLY A 55 25.90 4.78 6.27
C GLY A 55 25.80 3.31 5.90
N ASP A 56 24.73 2.62 6.29
CA ASP A 56 24.54 1.20 5.98
C ASP A 56 24.04 0.97 4.55
N ALA A 57 23.63 2.03 3.82
CA ALA A 57 23.14 1.94 2.46
C ALA A 57 24.24 1.50 1.48
N GLY A 58 23.84 0.75 0.46
CA GLY A 58 24.71 0.30 -0.62
C GLY A 58 24.98 -1.21 -0.58
N ASN A 59 26.14 -1.60 -1.11
CA ASN A 59 26.44 -3.02 -1.34
C ASN A 59 27.02 -3.66 -0.08
N TRP A 60 26.33 -4.68 0.40
CA TRP A 60 26.78 -5.62 1.41
C TRP A 60 27.32 -6.87 0.73
N SER A 61 28.57 -7.20 1.01
CA SER A 61 29.22 -8.43 0.53
C SER A 61 29.14 -9.53 1.58
N CYS A 62 28.87 -10.74 1.13
CA CYS A 62 28.93 -11.96 1.91
C CYS A 62 29.89 -12.93 1.21
N THR A 63 30.90 -13.41 1.95
CA THR A 63 31.89 -14.38 1.45
C THR A 63 31.75 -15.69 2.21
N LEU A 64 31.72 -16.79 1.47
CA LEU A 64 31.49 -18.13 1.97
C LEU A 64 32.77 -18.94 1.93
N TYR A 65 33.15 -19.54 3.06
CA TYR A 65 34.37 -20.33 3.19
C TYR A 65 34.09 -21.78 3.53
N ARG A 66 34.81 -22.68 2.87
CA ARG A 66 34.86 -24.13 3.15
C ARG A 66 36.29 -24.61 2.98
N ASN A 67 36.80 -25.36 3.95
CA ASN A 67 38.19 -25.80 4.02
C ASN A 67 39.17 -24.64 3.74
N GLN A 68 38.96 -23.49 4.38
CA GLN A 68 39.74 -22.25 4.20
C GLN A 68 39.71 -21.67 2.78
N SER A 69 38.92 -22.22 1.86
CA SER A 69 38.79 -21.76 0.49
C SER A 69 37.46 -21.04 0.29
N VAL A 70 37.47 -19.98 -0.53
CA VAL A 70 36.24 -19.30 -0.91
C VAL A 70 35.44 -20.20 -1.84
N VAL A 71 34.21 -20.51 -1.45
CA VAL A 71 33.26 -21.32 -2.24
C VAL A 71 32.10 -20.52 -2.79
N GLY A 72 31.96 -19.26 -2.39
CA GLY A 72 30.94 -18.39 -2.94
C GLY A 72 31.04 -16.95 -2.45
N HIS A 73 30.44 -16.07 -3.25
CA HIS A 73 30.24 -14.66 -2.91
C HIS A 73 28.81 -14.26 -3.24
N ALA A 74 28.21 -13.47 -2.36
CA ALA A 74 26.91 -12.86 -2.58
C ALA A 74 26.98 -11.36 -2.32
N LEU A 75 26.25 -10.58 -3.11
CA LEU A 75 26.10 -9.14 -2.94
C LEU A 75 24.63 -8.84 -2.69
N VAL A 76 24.35 -8.02 -1.69
CA VAL A 76 23.02 -7.50 -1.38
C VAL A 76 23.09 -5.99 -1.46
N HIS A 77 22.20 -5.38 -2.23
CA HIS A 77 22.05 -3.93 -2.25
C HIS A 77 21.00 -3.52 -1.21
N LEU A 78 21.42 -2.71 -0.23
CA LEU A 78 20.55 -2.13 0.78
C LEU A 78 20.20 -0.69 0.38
N GLU A 79 18.91 -0.44 0.13
CA GLU A 79 18.39 0.92 0.02
C GLU A 79 17.85 1.36 1.39
N VAL A 80 18.25 2.55 1.84
CA VAL A 80 17.75 3.15 3.08
C VAL A 80 16.84 4.32 2.72
N THR A 81 15.72 4.45 3.43
CA THR A 81 14.74 5.53 3.24
C THR A 81 14.34 6.11 4.60
N ASP A 82 14.04 7.40 4.63
CA ASP A 82 13.46 8.07 5.81
C ASP A 82 11.93 7.94 5.85
N MET A 83 11.34 7.39 4.79
CA MET A 83 9.91 7.12 4.76
C MET A 83 9.66 5.78 5.44
N ALA A 84 8.86 5.79 6.52
CA ALA A 84 8.27 4.56 7.02
C ALA A 84 7.66 3.80 5.84
N PRO A 85 7.81 2.47 5.74
CA PRO A 85 7.18 1.74 4.67
C PRO A 85 5.71 2.07 4.82
N LEU A 86 5.09 2.61 3.77
CA LEU A 86 3.64 2.61 3.67
C LEU A 86 3.28 1.13 3.62
N GLY A 87 3.24 0.51 4.80
CA GLY A 87 2.76 -0.83 4.99
C GLY A 87 1.44 -0.88 4.25
N SER A 88 1.23 -1.97 3.54
CA SER A 88 0.00 -2.30 2.83
C SER A 88 -1.26 -2.32 3.73
N ASP A 89 -1.17 -1.79 4.94
CA ASP A 89 -2.22 -1.50 5.90
C ASP A 89 -2.58 0.00 5.89
N LEU A 90 -2.53 0.66 4.73
CA LEU A 90 -3.57 1.66 4.53
C LEU A 90 -4.88 0.88 4.55
N PRO A 91 -5.82 1.11 5.48
CA PRO A 91 -7.18 0.72 5.21
C PRO A 91 -7.51 1.43 3.91
N THR A 92 -7.61 0.68 2.81
CA THR A 92 -8.07 1.17 1.52
C THR A 92 -9.54 1.57 1.58
N SER A 93 -10.06 1.92 2.75
CA SER A 93 -11.10 2.93 2.86
C SER A 93 -10.44 4.28 2.61
N PHE A 94 -10.20 4.61 1.34
CA PHE A 94 -10.17 6.01 0.95
C PHE A 94 -11.62 6.50 1.10
N PRO A 95 -11.98 7.23 2.18
CA PRO A 95 -13.32 7.76 2.33
C PRO A 95 -13.63 8.80 1.25
N GLY A 96 -12.72 9.12 0.33
CA GLY A 96 -12.99 10.01 -0.79
C GLY A 96 -13.85 9.37 -1.89
N ARG A 97 -13.55 8.14 -2.31
CA ARG A 97 -14.22 7.54 -3.48
C ARG A 97 -15.65 7.08 -3.17
N ALA A 98 -15.85 6.39 -2.05
CA ALA A 98 -17.18 5.97 -1.62
C ALA A 98 -18.09 7.17 -1.32
N THR A 99 -17.56 8.20 -0.65
CA THR A 99 -18.33 9.42 -0.32
C THR A 99 -18.69 10.20 -1.57
N LEU A 100 -17.81 10.30 -2.58
CA LEU A 100 -18.13 10.95 -3.85
C LEU A 100 -19.20 10.19 -4.63
N VAL A 101 -19.15 8.85 -4.65
CA VAL A 101 -20.18 8.04 -5.31
C VAL A 101 -21.53 8.21 -4.60
N VAL A 102 -21.57 8.14 -3.27
CA VAL A 102 -22.79 8.33 -2.48
C VAL A 102 -23.35 9.76 -2.62
N LEU A 103 -22.48 10.77 -2.63
CA LEU A 103 -22.89 12.16 -2.85
C LEU A 103 -23.49 12.36 -4.25
N PHE A 104 -22.85 11.78 -5.27
CA PHE A 104 -23.31 11.89 -6.66
C PHE A 104 -24.65 11.16 -6.86
N THR A 105 -24.82 9.95 -6.31
CA THR A 105 -26.09 9.21 -6.39
C THR A 105 -27.23 9.93 -5.67
N LEU A 106 -26.95 10.53 -4.50
CA LEU A 106 -27.93 11.34 -3.77
C LEU A 106 -28.38 12.56 -4.59
N LEU A 107 -27.45 13.26 -5.23
CA LEU A 107 -27.74 14.46 -6.03
C LEU A 107 -28.63 14.11 -7.24
N VAL A 108 -28.32 13.02 -7.94
CA VAL A 108 -29.15 12.53 -9.06
C VAL A 108 -30.56 12.18 -8.60
N LEU A 109 -30.71 11.52 -7.44
CA LEU A 109 -32.02 11.16 -6.89
C LEU A 109 -32.88 12.40 -6.58
N ILE A 110 -32.28 13.43 -5.96
CA ILE A 110 -32.97 14.69 -5.64
C ILE A 110 -33.47 15.37 -6.92
N VAL A 111 -32.63 15.44 -7.96
CA VAL A 111 -33.02 16.01 -9.25
C VAL A 111 -34.19 15.22 -9.86
N ALA A 112 -34.11 13.89 -9.90
CA ALA A 112 -35.17 13.06 -10.45
C ALA A 112 -36.51 13.24 -9.71
N LEU A 113 -36.49 13.31 -8.38
CA LEU A 113 -37.69 13.56 -7.57
C LEU A 113 -38.26 14.96 -7.80
N SER A 114 -37.41 15.97 -7.94
CA SER A 114 -37.85 17.35 -8.23
C SER A 114 -38.54 17.46 -9.59
N VAL A 115 -37.97 16.83 -10.63
CA VAL A 115 -38.57 16.76 -11.97
C VAL A 115 -39.91 16.03 -11.92
N LEU A 116 -39.98 14.90 -11.20
CA LEU A 116 -41.22 14.14 -11.05
C LEU A 116 -42.30 14.94 -10.30
N ALA A 117 -41.93 15.68 -9.26
CA ALA A 117 -42.84 16.54 -8.51
C ALA A 117 -43.36 17.70 -9.38
N ILE A 118 -42.51 18.32 -10.18
CA ILE A 118 -42.89 19.37 -11.13
C ILE A 118 -43.81 18.78 -12.21
N ALA A 119 -43.45 17.63 -12.80
CA ALA A 119 -44.28 16.96 -13.81
C ALA A 119 -45.66 16.57 -13.26
N ARG A 120 -45.74 16.12 -12.01
CA ARG A 120 -47.02 15.85 -11.32
C ARG A 120 -47.82 17.13 -11.11
N LYS A 121 -47.21 18.22 -10.67
CA LYS A 121 -47.90 19.53 -10.52
C LYS A 121 -48.42 20.08 -11.84
N VAL A 122 -47.63 19.97 -12.91
CA VAL A 122 -48.05 20.35 -14.28
C VAL A 122 -49.21 19.49 -14.74
N LYS A 123 -49.15 18.17 -14.52
CA LYS A 123 -50.22 17.25 -14.95
C LYS A 123 -51.52 17.45 -14.17
N VAL A 124 -51.45 17.81 -12.89
CA VAL A 124 -52.62 18.13 -12.05
C VAL A 124 -53.20 19.51 -12.38
N GLY A 125 -52.36 20.49 -12.76
CA GLY A 125 -52.82 21.82 -13.18
C GLY A 125 -53.43 21.90 -14.58
N LEU A 126 -53.33 20.84 -15.39
CA LEU A 126 -53.87 20.75 -16.75
C LEU A 126 -55.19 19.99 -16.87
N LEU A 127 -55.78 19.48 -15.78
CA LEU A 127 -57.15 18.97 -15.86
C LEU A 127 -58.12 20.16 -16.03
N PRO A 128 -58.94 20.20 -17.10
CA PRO A 128 -59.96 21.22 -17.21
C PRO A 128 -60.94 21.09 -16.03
N PRO A 129 -61.51 22.21 -15.52
CA PRO A 129 -62.54 22.13 -14.51
C PRO A 129 -63.69 21.26 -15.02
N VAL A 130 -64.10 20.29 -14.20
CA VAL A 130 -65.28 19.46 -14.46
C VAL A 130 -66.48 20.41 -14.64
N PRO A 131 -67.19 20.39 -15.79
CA PRO A 131 -68.39 21.19 -15.95
C PRO A 131 -69.42 20.73 -14.91
N ARG A 132 -69.92 21.69 -14.14
CA ARG A 132 -70.90 21.46 -13.07
C ARG A 132 -72.27 21.18 -13.72
N ALA A 133 -72.94 20.12 -13.28
CA ALA A 133 -74.14 19.58 -13.93
C ALA A 133 -75.43 20.40 -13.74
N ASP A 134 -75.33 21.59 -13.16
CA ASP A 134 -76.41 22.52 -12.84
C ASP A 134 -76.68 23.57 -13.93
N GLU A 135 -75.85 23.63 -14.98
CA GLU A 135 -76.00 24.58 -16.08
C GLU A 135 -76.70 23.95 -17.30
N TRP A 136 -77.99 23.62 -17.14
CA TRP A 136 -78.88 23.35 -18.27
C TRP A 136 -79.86 24.51 -18.44
N PRO A 137 -80.04 25.06 -19.66
CA PRO A 137 -81.00 26.11 -19.91
C PRO A 137 -82.43 25.57 -19.76
N ARG A 138 -83.22 26.21 -18.89
CA ARG A 138 -84.68 26.04 -18.92
C ARG A 138 -85.19 26.71 -20.21
N ALA A 139 -85.64 25.88 -21.14
CA ALA A 139 -86.47 26.27 -22.27
C ALA A 139 -87.90 26.59 -21.81
#